data_AF-A0A959F9T3-F1
#
_entry.id   AF-A0A959F9T3-F1
#
_cell.length_a   1.000
_cell.length_b   1.000
_cell.length_c   1.000
_cell.angle_alpha   90.00
_cell.angle_beta   90.00
_cell.angle_gamma   90.00
#
_symmetry.space_group_name_H-M   'P 1'
#
loop_
_entity.id
_entity.type
_entity.pdbx_description
1 polymer ?
#
loop_
_entity_poly.entity_id
_entity_poly.type
_entity_poly.pdbx_seq_one_letter_code
_entity_poly.pdbx_strand_id
1 'polypeptide(L)'
;WAQGSWPDLDWSVQKMVDGKTGQVVYTDSLGYYQNSSPLALDFDGNGRDEVLMSLNFQQTDEIYQKFFYTTLILFDFSQGKPLQIGAVYEGSNFSSTPWAGDLDDDGYLDIIYCHSTNLRHTYTFDGFQVHRIASKTPIGKGVRWGAYQGSGYNGIFRKH
;
A
#
# COMPACT_ATOMS: atom_id res chain seq x y z
N TRP A 1 -6.69 -27.81 12.04
CA TRP A 1 -5.70 -27.65 13.13
C TRP A 1 -4.35 -27.45 12.48
N ALA A 2 -3.67 -26.35 12.80
CA ALA A 2 -2.31 -26.07 12.36
C ALA A 2 -1.50 -25.86 13.64
N GLN A 3 -0.39 -26.59 13.79
CA GLN A 3 0.48 -26.54 14.96
C GLN A 3 1.86 -26.08 14.48
N GLY A 4 2.25 -24.89 14.92
CA GLY A 4 3.54 -24.27 14.60
C GLY A 4 3.69 -22.95 15.35
N SER A 5 4.92 -22.54 15.64
CA SER A 5 5.23 -21.17 16.05
C SER A 5 5.18 -20.31 14.79
N TRP A 6 4.23 -19.39 14.73
CA TRP A 6 4.30 -18.32 13.73
C TRP A 6 5.64 -17.58 13.92
N PRO A 7 6.36 -17.20 12.84
CA PRO A 7 7.68 -16.60 12.97
C PRO A 7 7.61 -15.32 13.79
N ASP A 8 8.53 -15.13 14.73
CA ASP A 8 8.65 -13.84 15.42
C ASP A 8 9.26 -12.83 14.42
N LEU A 9 8.46 -11.86 13.98
CA LEU A 9 8.84 -10.87 12.97
C LEU A 9 8.95 -9.50 13.63
N ASP A 10 10.17 -9.16 14.05
CA ASP A 10 10.45 -7.93 14.78
C ASP A 10 10.52 -6.68 13.88
N TRP A 11 10.87 -6.84 12.61
CA TRP A 11 11.05 -5.72 11.68
C TRP A 11 10.89 -6.14 10.21
N SER A 12 10.57 -5.16 9.36
CA SER A 12 10.54 -5.28 7.91
C SER A 12 11.27 -4.11 7.26
N VAL A 13 11.83 -4.34 6.07
CA VAL A 13 12.38 -3.29 5.21
C VAL A 13 11.80 -3.39 3.82
N GLN A 14 11.54 -2.23 3.23
CA GLN A 14 11.12 -2.09 1.85
C GLN A 14 12.34 -1.62 1.06
N LYS A 15 12.65 -2.32 -0.03
CA LYS A 15 13.79 -1.98 -0.90
C LYS A 15 13.32 -1.76 -2.32
N MET A 16 13.76 -0.67 -2.92
CA MET A 16 13.66 -0.46 -4.37
C MET A 16 14.97 -0.91 -5.01
N VAL A 17 14.86 -1.76 -6.03
CA VAL A 17 16.00 -2.28 -6.77
C VAL A 17 15.89 -1.83 -8.21
N ASP A 18 16.98 -1.26 -8.74
CA ASP A 18 17.10 -0.95 -10.15
C ASP A 18 17.13 -2.28 -10.94
N GLY A 19 16.11 -2.50 -11.78
CA GLY A 19 15.96 -3.77 -12.52
C GLY A 19 17.02 -4.01 -13.60
N LYS A 20 17.81 -2.99 -13.98
CA LYS A 20 18.87 -3.11 -14.99
C LYS A 20 20.22 -3.49 -14.35
N THR A 21 20.51 -2.95 -13.17
CA THR A 21 21.81 -3.05 -12.50
C THR A 21 21.79 -3.93 -11.25
N GLY A 22 20.60 -4.21 -10.70
CA GLY A 22 20.42 -4.93 -9.44
C GLY A 22 20.79 -4.10 -8.20
N GLN A 23 21.08 -2.80 -8.35
CA GLN A 23 21.44 -1.95 -7.23
C GLN A 23 20.21 -1.54 -6.42
N VAL A 24 20.36 -1.51 -5.09
CA VAL A 24 19.34 -0.93 -4.21
C VAL A 24 19.44 0.58 -4.32
N VAL A 25 18.39 1.21 -4.85
CA VAL A 25 18.33 2.67 -5.06
C VAL A 25 17.56 3.39 -3.95
N TYR A 26 16.79 2.64 -3.16
CA TYR A 26 16.08 3.15 -1.99
C TYR A 26 15.89 2.03 -0.96
N THR A 27 16.02 2.36 0.33
CA THR A 27 15.67 1.46 1.44
C THR A 27 14.90 2.27 2.47
N ASP A 28 13.79 1.70 2.91
CA ASP A 28 12.94 2.22 3.95
C ASP A 28 12.63 1.13 4.98
N SER A 29 12.25 1.55 6.18
CA SER A 29 11.88 0.67 7.29
C SER A 29 10.60 1.13 7.96
N LEU A 30 9.68 1.74 7.20
CA LEU A 30 8.43 2.25 7.76
C LEU A 30 7.48 1.12 8.10
N GLY A 31 6.81 1.34 9.24
CA GLY A 31 5.67 0.55 9.65
C GLY A 31 6.02 -0.77 10.30
N TYR A 32 4.96 -1.51 10.57
CA TYR A 32 4.96 -2.87 11.06
C TYR A 32 4.83 -3.85 9.87
N TYR A 33 5.03 -5.14 10.14
CA TYR A 33 4.91 -6.20 9.15
C TYR A 33 3.65 -6.06 8.26
N GLN A 34 3.86 -6.09 6.95
CA GLN A 34 2.82 -5.94 5.93
C GLN A 34 3.07 -6.90 4.76
N ASN A 35 2.00 -7.53 4.28
CA ASN A 35 2.01 -8.50 3.18
C ASN A 35 1.28 -8.03 1.92
N SER A 36 0.72 -6.81 1.91
CA SER A 36 0.14 -6.25 0.69
C SER A 36 1.24 -5.79 -0.27
N SER A 37 1.05 -6.06 -1.55
CA SER A 37 1.99 -5.63 -2.58
C SER A 37 1.79 -4.14 -2.91
N PRO A 38 2.86 -3.40 -3.23
CA PRO A 38 2.74 -2.04 -3.74
C PRO A 38 2.11 -2.00 -5.13
N LEU A 39 1.54 -0.85 -5.47
CA LEU A 39 1.17 -0.46 -6.83
C LEU A 39 2.22 0.48 -7.41
N ALA A 40 2.33 0.53 -8.74
CA ALA A 40 3.12 1.52 -9.45
C ALA A 40 2.21 2.28 -10.42
N LEU A 41 2.10 3.59 -10.22
CA LEU A 41 1.21 4.46 -10.98
C LEU A 41 1.71 5.91 -11.00
N ASP A 42 1.51 6.58 -12.13
CA ASP A 42 1.70 8.03 -12.29
C ASP A 42 0.58 8.77 -11.55
N PHE A 43 0.82 9.09 -10.28
CA PHE A 43 -0.20 9.64 -9.37
C PHE A 43 -0.37 11.14 -9.55
N ASP A 44 0.69 11.85 -9.91
CA ASP A 44 0.66 13.30 -10.13
C ASP A 44 0.55 13.71 -11.62
N GLY A 45 0.62 12.76 -12.54
CA GLY A 45 0.48 12.98 -13.99
C GLY A 45 1.75 13.52 -14.65
N ASN A 46 2.91 13.41 -13.99
CA ASN A 46 4.18 13.91 -14.52
C ASN A 46 4.87 12.92 -15.49
N GLY A 47 4.33 11.71 -15.64
CA GLY A 47 4.86 10.66 -16.52
C GLY A 47 5.87 9.70 -15.88
N ARG A 48 6.14 9.83 -14.57
CA ARG A 48 6.90 8.89 -13.74
C ARG A 48 5.92 8.16 -12.83
N ASP A 49 6.12 6.86 -12.66
CA ASP A 49 5.32 6.09 -11.71
C ASP A 49 5.84 6.33 -10.27
N GLU A 50 4.94 6.70 -9.38
CA GLU A 50 5.11 6.63 -7.93
C GLU A 50 4.71 5.25 -7.41
N VAL A 51 5.21 4.91 -6.22
CA VAL A 51 4.81 3.68 -5.52
C VAL A 51 3.75 3.96 -4.48
N LEU A 52 2.59 3.35 -4.63
CA LEU A 52 1.51 3.40 -3.66
C LEU A 52 1.47 2.12 -2.82
N MET A 53 1.36 2.24 -1.51
CA MET A 53 1.15 1.09 -0.62
C MET A 53 0.32 1.46 0.61
N SER A 54 -0.38 0.48 1.17
CA SER A 54 -0.86 0.60 2.55
C SER A 54 0.36 0.65 3.48
N LEU A 55 0.19 1.23 4.67
CA LEU A 55 1.19 1.20 5.74
C LEU A 55 0.46 0.87 7.03
N ASN A 56 0.80 -0.26 7.65
CA ASN A 56 0.36 -0.58 9.00
C ASN A 56 1.39 -0.07 10.00
N PHE A 57 0.95 0.51 11.11
CA PHE A 57 1.83 0.91 12.20
C PHE A 57 1.16 0.68 13.55
N GLN A 58 2.00 0.55 14.57
CA GLN A 58 1.57 0.28 15.94
C GLN A 58 1.94 1.47 16.84
N GLN A 59 1.03 1.86 17.71
CA GLN A 59 1.33 2.73 18.85
C GLN A 59 1.17 1.93 20.13
N THR A 60 1.95 2.29 21.15
CA THR A 60 1.90 1.67 22.46
C THR A 60 1.69 2.76 23.49
N ASP A 61 0.75 2.56 24.42
CA ASP A 61 0.54 3.50 25.53
C ASP A 61 1.50 3.27 26.71
N GLU A 62 1.34 4.08 27.77
CA GLU A 62 2.17 4.05 28.98
C GLU A 62 2.09 2.73 29.76
N ILE A 63 1.04 1.93 29.55
CA ILE A 63 0.82 0.64 30.20
C ILE A 63 1.07 -0.54 29.25
N TYR A 64 1.81 -0.31 28.16
CA TYR A 64 2.22 -1.30 27.16
C TYR A 64 1.07 -1.93 26.36
N GLN A 65 -0.09 -1.27 26.28
CA GLN A 65 -1.15 -1.72 25.38
C GLN A 65 -0.85 -1.32 23.94
N LYS A 66 -1.06 -2.25 23.02
CA LYS A 66 -0.85 -2.05 21.58
C LYS A 66 -2.13 -1.51 20.93
N PHE A 67 -1.94 -0.61 19.97
CA PHE A 67 -2.97 -0.01 19.14
C PHE A 67 -2.51 -0.08 17.69
N PHE A 68 -3.37 -0.60 16.82
CA PHE A 68 -3.07 -0.81 15.41
C PHE A 68 -3.76 0.24 14.56
N TYR A 69 -3.00 0.81 13.64
CA TYR A 69 -3.48 1.78 12.68
C TYR A 69 -2.98 1.45 11.28
N THR A 70 -3.68 2.01 10.30
CA THR A 70 -3.31 1.88 8.91
C THR A 70 -3.57 3.17 8.16
N THR A 71 -2.78 3.41 7.11
CA THR A 71 -2.96 4.52 6.19
C THR A 71 -2.49 4.11 4.79
N LEU A 72 -2.68 5.00 3.83
CA LEU A 72 -2.21 4.84 2.47
C LEU A 72 -1.10 5.86 2.22
N ILE A 73 0.05 5.37 1.77
CA ILE A 73 1.24 6.19 1.48
C ILE A 73 1.63 6.07 0.02
N LEU A 74 2.26 7.14 -0.47
CA LEU A 74 2.82 7.27 -1.79
C LEU A 74 4.30 7.61 -1.66
N PHE A 75 5.16 6.88 -2.37
CA PHE A 75 6.57 7.18 -2.50
C PHE A 75 6.83 7.77 -3.89
N ASP A 76 7.14 9.06 -3.91
CA ASP A 76 7.77 9.71 -5.05
C ASP A 76 9.28 9.66 -4.85
N PHE A 77 10.00 8.94 -5.71
CA PHE A 77 11.44 8.76 -5.58
C PHE A 77 12.26 10.03 -5.84
N SER A 78 11.64 11.09 -6.38
CA SER A 78 12.27 12.42 -6.46
C SER A 78 12.21 13.17 -5.13
N GLN A 79 11.25 12.83 -4.26
CA GLN A 79 11.03 13.44 -2.96
C GLN A 79 11.50 12.46 -1.89
N GLY A 80 12.56 12.80 -1.15
CA GLY A 80 13.22 11.87 -0.21
C GLY A 80 12.38 11.38 0.99
N LYS A 81 11.05 11.57 1.01
CA LYS A 81 10.12 11.12 2.05
C LYS A 81 8.77 10.70 1.42
N PRO A 82 8.11 9.65 1.95
CA PRO A 82 6.77 9.29 1.52
C PRO A 82 5.73 10.36 1.90
N LEU A 83 4.71 10.46 1.06
CA LEU A 83 3.52 11.28 1.26
C LEU A 83 2.38 10.40 1.79
N GLN A 84 1.71 10.84 2.84
CA GLN A 84 0.45 10.23 3.27
C GLN A 84 -0.68 10.80 2.40
N ILE A 85 -1.43 9.93 1.72
CA ILE A 85 -2.55 10.36 0.86
C ILE A 85 -3.92 9.90 1.37
N GLY A 86 -3.95 8.92 2.29
CA GLY A 86 -5.16 8.48 2.97
C GLY A 86 -5.30 9.07 4.38
N ALA A 87 -6.50 9.00 4.95
CA ALA A 87 -6.66 9.21 6.38
C ALA A 87 -5.96 8.08 7.17
N VAL A 88 -5.66 8.33 8.44
CA VAL A 88 -5.26 7.27 9.36
C VAL A 88 -6.53 6.65 9.92
N TYR A 89 -6.62 5.32 9.85
CA TYR A 89 -7.75 4.56 10.39
C TYR A 89 -7.28 3.58 11.47
N GLU A 90 -8.19 3.30 12.40
CA GLU A 90 -8.01 2.21 13.35
C GLU A 90 -8.03 0.85 12.66
N GLY A 91 -7.24 -0.07 13.20
CA GLY A 91 -7.08 -1.43 12.71
C GLY A 91 -5.95 -1.58 11.70
N SER A 92 -6.05 -2.58 10.83
CA SER A 92 -4.93 -3.02 10.00
C SER A 92 -5.36 -3.51 8.63
N ASN A 93 -4.53 -3.25 7.62
CA ASN A 93 -4.68 -3.83 6.29
C ASN A 93 -4.39 -5.34 6.34
N PHE A 94 -5.34 -6.15 5.88
CA PHE A 94 -5.23 -7.61 5.85
C PHE A 94 -4.55 -8.14 4.60
N SER A 95 -3.29 -7.75 4.40
CA SER A 95 -2.53 -8.17 3.20
C SER A 95 -3.28 -7.85 1.90
N SER A 96 -4.12 -6.81 1.94
CA SER A 96 -5.01 -6.46 0.84
C SER A 96 -4.31 -5.40 0.00
N THR A 97 -3.80 -5.81 -1.15
CA THR A 97 -3.23 -4.90 -2.16
C THR A 97 -4.31 -3.90 -2.59
N PRO A 98 -4.05 -2.58 -2.52
CA PRO A 98 -4.95 -1.57 -3.07
C PRO A 98 -5.24 -1.82 -4.55
N TRP A 99 -6.29 -1.18 -5.06
CA TRP A 99 -6.59 -1.12 -6.49
C TRP A 99 -6.55 0.34 -6.95
N ALA A 100 -6.06 0.60 -8.15
CA ALA A 100 -6.00 1.90 -8.77
C ALA A 100 -6.35 1.80 -10.26
N GLY A 101 -7.26 2.65 -10.72
CA GLY A 101 -7.78 2.63 -12.08
C GLY A 101 -8.91 3.65 -12.24
N ASP A 102 -9.66 3.58 -13.33
CA ASP A 102 -10.86 4.38 -13.55
C ASP A 102 -12.07 3.53 -13.13
N LEU A 103 -12.65 3.79 -11.94
CA LEU A 103 -13.72 2.93 -11.43
C LEU A 103 -15.08 3.29 -12.02
N ASP A 104 -15.32 4.57 -12.27
CA ASP A 104 -16.60 5.10 -12.73
C ASP A 104 -16.58 5.67 -14.17
N ASP A 105 -15.50 5.41 -14.92
CA ASP A 105 -15.35 5.74 -16.34
C ASP A 105 -15.41 7.26 -16.61
N ASP A 106 -14.88 8.04 -15.67
CA ASP A 106 -14.85 9.51 -15.73
C ASP A 106 -13.51 10.07 -16.26
N GLY A 107 -12.54 9.20 -16.51
CA GLY A 107 -11.20 9.52 -17.01
C GLY A 107 -10.20 9.90 -15.91
N TYR A 108 -10.58 9.85 -14.64
CA TYR A 108 -9.74 10.20 -13.50
C TYR A 108 -9.35 8.97 -12.67
N LEU A 109 -8.23 9.12 -11.95
CA LEU A 109 -7.69 8.06 -11.12
C LEU A 109 -8.51 7.85 -9.85
N ASP A 110 -8.99 6.63 -9.65
CA ASP A 110 -9.54 6.14 -8.41
C ASP A 110 -8.56 5.23 -7.69
N ILE A 111 -8.64 5.23 -6.36
CA ILE A 111 -7.94 4.27 -5.51
C ILE A 111 -8.93 3.61 -4.54
N ILE A 112 -8.96 2.28 -4.55
CA ILE A 112 -9.69 1.45 -3.61
C ILE A 112 -8.74 0.75 -2.66
N TYR A 113 -9.03 0.82 -1.37
CA TYR A 113 -8.27 0.11 -0.34
C TYR A 113 -9.18 -0.22 0.83
N CYS A 114 -8.69 -1.10 1.70
CA CYS A 114 -9.50 -1.62 2.77
C CYS A 114 -8.68 -2.00 3.98
N HIS A 115 -9.36 -2.08 5.12
CA HIS A 115 -8.77 -2.44 6.39
C HIS A 115 -9.80 -3.01 7.36
N SER A 116 -9.29 -3.71 8.36
CA SER A 116 -10.08 -4.07 9.54
C SER A 116 -10.28 -2.91 10.48
N THR A 117 -11.29 -2.99 11.33
CA THR A 117 -11.63 -1.94 12.29
C THR A 117 -11.17 -2.24 13.73
N ASN A 118 -10.51 -3.37 13.97
CA ASN A 118 -10.10 -3.75 15.33
C ASN A 118 -8.81 -3.03 15.73
N LEU A 119 -8.93 -2.05 16.63
CA LEU A 119 -7.81 -1.27 17.15
C LEU A 119 -6.81 -2.09 17.99
N ARG A 120 -7.23 -3.23 18.55
CA ARG A 120 -6.49 -3.99 19.57
C ARG A 120 -5.87 -5.29 19.08
N HIS A 121 -6.41 -5.86 18.01
CA HIS A 121 -5.98 -7.16 17.49
C HIS A 121 -5.86 -7.12 15.97
N THR A 122 -4.81 -7.74 15.47
CA THR A 122 -4.68 -8.08 14.05
C THR A 122 -5.22 -9.49 13.81
N TYR A 123 -5.55 -9.78 12.56
CA TYR A 123 -6.05 -11.07 12.03
C TYR A 123 -7.39 -11.52 12.62
N THR A 124 -8.24 -10.56 12.97
CA THR A 124 -9.62 -10.79 13.40
C THR A 124 -10.63 -10.39 12.32
N PHE A 125 -11.85 -10.93 12.40
CA PHE A 125 -12.91 -10.73 11.40
C PHE A 125 -14.08 -9.92 11.96
N ASP A 126 -13.78 -8.97 12.83
CA ASP A 126 -14.80 -8.30 13.67
C ASP A 126 -15.43 -7.07 12.98
N GLY A 127 -14.84 -6.63 11.86
CA GLY A 127 -15.32 -5.52 11.06
C GLY A 127 -14.33 -5.14 9.96
N PHE A 128 -14.85 -4.62 8.86
CA PHE A 128 -14.07 -4.27 7.67
C PHE A 128 -14.64 -3.02 6.99
N GLN A 129 -13.75 -2.16 6.51
CA GLN A 129 -14.11 -0.96 5.77
C GLN A 129 -13.38 -0.94 4.43
N VAL A 130 -14.10 -0.45 3.41
CA VAL A 130 -13.59 -0.23 2.06
C VAL A 130 -13.73 1.26 1.77
N HIS A 131 -12.66 1.83 1.24
CA HIS A 131 -12.56 3.25 0.94
C HIS A 131 -12.32 3.46 -0.55
N ARG A 132 -12.87 4.55 -1.08
CA ARG A 132 -12.53 5.11 -2.39
C ARG A 132 -11.91 6.49 -2.20
N ILE A 133 -10.77 6.72 -2.83
CA ILE A 133 -10.23 8.06 -3.09
C ILE A 133 -10.47 8.35 -4.56
N ALA A 134 -11.35 9.30 -4.85
CA ALA A 134 -11.52 9.87 -6.19
C ALA A 134 -10.50 11.00 -6.35
N SER A 135 -9.48 10.79 -7.19
CA SER A 135 -8.45 11.80 -7.48
C SER A 135 -8.93 12.77 -8.56
N LYS A 136 -8.18 13.86 -8.72
CA LYS A 136 -8.29 14.77 -9.88
C LYS A 136 -7.22 14.52 -10.93
N THR A 137 -6.40 13.48 -10.75
CA THR A 137 -5.34 13.08 -11.69
C THR A 137 -5.99 12.41 -12.90
N PRO A 138 -5.86 12.98 -14.11
CA PRO A 138 -6.34 12.32 -15.32
C PRO A 138 -5.52 11.07 -15.62
N ILE A 139 -6.17 10.00 -16.06
CA ILE A 139 -5.48 8.80 -16.51
C ILE A 139 -4.99 9.03 -17.95
N GLY A 140 -3.72 9.39 -18.11
CA GLY A 140 -3.13 9.69 -19.42
C GLY A 140 -2.97 8.46 -20.31
N LYS A 141 -2.06 7.54 -19.95
CA LYS A 141 -1.73 6.33 -20.74
C LYS A 141 -2.24 5.02 -20.11
N GLY A 142 -3.18 5.12 -19.17
CA GLY A 142 -3.65 4.00 -18.36
C GLY A 142 -2.73 3.66 -17.19
N VAL A 143 -3.31 3.15 -16.09
CA VAL A 143 -2.54 2.64 -14.95
C VAL A 143 -1.97 1.27 -15.31
N ARG A 144 -0.65 1.08 -15.30
CA ARG A 144 0.00 -0.18 -15.71
C ARG A 144 0.02 -1.26 -14.61
N TRP A 145 0.28 -0.85 -13.37
CA TRP A 145 0.41 -1.73 -12.22
C TRP A 145 -0.50 -1.28 -11.08
N GLY A 146 -1.79 -1.14 -11.40
CA GLY A 146 -2.82 -0.64 -10.51
C GLY A 146 -3.52 -1.72 -9.67
N ALA A 147 -3.08 -2.97 -9.73
CA ALA A 147 -3.72 -4.03 -8.95
C ALA A 147 -2.71 -5.11 -8.57
N TYR A 148 -3.15 -6.05 -7.72
CA TYR A 148 -2.42 -7.29 -7.49
C TYR A 148 -2.16 -7.99 -8.84
N GLN A 149 -0.89 -8.31 -9.12
CA GLN A 149 -0.42 -8.85 -10.41
C GLN A 149 -0.58 -7.88 -11.61
N GLY A 150 -0.63 -6.58 -11.34
CA GLY A 150 -0.75 -5.52 -12.33
C GLY A 150 -2.18 -5.34 -12.84
N SER A 151 -2.43 -4.29 -13.64
CA SER A 151 -3.78 -3.94 -14.09
C SER A 151 -4.43 -4.98 -15.03
N GLY A 152 -3.61 -5.88 -15.59
CA GLY A 152 -4.07 -7.04 -16.37
C GLY A 152 -4.20 -8.33 -15.57
N TYR A 153 -3.97 -8.30 -14.25
CA TYR A 153 -4.10 -9.44 -13.32
C TYR A 153 -3.33 -10.70 -13.76
N ASN A 154 -2.16 -10.51 -14.38
CA ASN A 154 -1.43 -11.59 -15.03
C ASN A 154 0.08 -11.59 -14.72
N GLY A 155 0.54 -10.68 -13.85
CA GLY A 155 1.93 -10.58 -13.42
C GLY A 155 2.86 -10.00 -14.48
N ILE A 156 2.35 -9.42 -15.56
CA ILE A 156 3.16 -8.90 -16.67
C ILE A 156 3.17 -7.36 -16.63
N PHE A 157 4.33 -6.78 -16.32
CA PHE A 157 4.54 -5.33 -16.43
C PHE A 157 4.75 -4.95 -17.88
N ARG A 158 3.90 -4.03 -18.40
CA ARG A 158 3.95 -3.56 -19.79
C ARG A 158 4.47 -2.13 -19.83
N LYS A 159 5.45 -1.86 -20.69
CA LYS A 159 5.95 -0.50 -20.94
C LYS A 159 4.95 0.26 -21.85
N HIS A 160 4.91 1.58 -21.73
CA HIS A 160 4.25 2.50 -22.69
C HIS A 160 5.14 2.65 -23.92
#